data_AF-A0A2R6KZU2-F1
#
_entry.id   AF-A0A2R6KZU2-F1
#
_cell.length_a   1.000
_cell.length_b   1.000
_cell.length_c   1.000
_cell.angle_alpha   90.00
_cell.angle_beta   90.00
_cell.angle_gamma   90.00
#
_symmetry.space_group_name_H-M   'P 1'
#
loop_
_entity.id
_entity.type
_entity.pdbx_description
1 polymer ?
#
loop_
_entity_poly.entity_id
_entity_poly.type
_entity_poly.pdbx_seq_one_letter_code
_entity_poly.pdbx_strand_id
1 'polypeptide(L)'
;MGLYDRYLAARVRYSDAPVPERIALVITEQDLLEQGAYGTLSSFLEWAFEAGAERVLIYASVLDKAAVPTLRNALGDLESPREVAVRGPDADDTADAPVQISIGLGGR
;
A
#
# COMPACT_ATOMS: atom_id res chain seq x y z
N MET A 1 -18.86 -5.00 -7.90
CA MET A 1 -18.24 -6.31 -8.14
C MET A 1 -19.21 -7.22 -8.86
N GLY A 2 -18.81 -7.80 -9.98
CA GLY A 2 -19.64 -8.68 -10.82
C GLY A 2 -19.68 -10.13 -10.33
N LEU A 3 -20.44 -10.98 -11.04
CA LEU A 3 -20.56 -12.41 -10.71
C LEU A 3 -19.19 -13.13 -10.76
N TYR A 4 -18.37 -12.76 -11.74
CA TYR A 4 -17.04 -13.34 -11.92
C TYR A 4 -16.11 -13.02 -10.74
N ASP A 5 -16.11 -11.78 -10.26
CA ASP A 5 -15.30 -11.37 -9.13
C ASP A 5 -15.70 -12.10 -7.85
N ARG A 6 -17.02 -12.27 -7.63
CA ARG A 6 -17.54 -13.00 -6.48
C ARG A 6 -17.13 -14.47 -6.51
N TYR A 7 -17.17 -15.09 -7.69
CA TYR A 7 -16.71 -16.46 -7.87
C TYR A 7 -15.21 -16.61 -7.58
N LEU A 8 -14.36 -15.72 -8.10
CA LEU A 8 -12.92 -15.75 -7.84
C LEU A 8 -12.59 -15.50 -6.37
N ALA A 9 -13.24 -14.53 -5.74
CA ALA A 9 -13.06 -14.25 -4.31
C ALA A 9 -13.41 -15.47 -3.45
N ALA A 10 -14.53 -16.14 -3.72
CA ALA A 10 -14.90 -17.37 -3.03
C ALA A 10 -13.87 -18.48 -3.27
N ARG A 11 -13.43 -18.67 -4.52
CA ARG A 11 -12.44 -19.69 -4.86
C ARG A 11 -11.11 -19.49 -4.14
N VAL A 12 -10.64 -18.25 -4.01
CA VAL A 12 -9.42 -17.93 -3.26
C VAL A 12 -9.63 -18.18 -1.77
N ARG A 13 -10.76 -17.72 -1.19
CA ARG A 13 -11.06 -17.90 0.25
C ARG A 13 -11.21 -19.35 0.70
N TYR A 14 -11.73 -20.23 -0.17
CA TYR A 14 -11.93 -21.66 0.12
C TYR A 14 -10.79 -22.54 -0.40
N SER A 15 -9.71 -21.96 -0.89
CA SER A 15 -8.52 -22.70 -1.30
C SER A 15 -7.67 -23.01 -0.07
N ASP A 16 -7.18 -24.25 0.06
CA ASP A 16 -6.21 -24.64 1.09
C ASP A 16 -4.77 -24.23 0.74
N ALA A 17 -4.59 -23.46 -0.35
CA ALA A 17 -3.29 -22.95 -0.75
C ALA A 17 -2.81 -21.86 0.22
N PRO A 18 -1.51 -21.83 0.57
CA PRO A 18 -0.96 -20.77 1.40
C PRO A 18 -1.10 -19.41 0.72
N VAL A 19 -1.47 -18.39 1.49
CA VAL A 19 -1.54 -17.00 1.06
C VAL A 19 -0.20 -16.30 1.32
N PRO A 20 0.13 -15.23 0.58
CA PRO A 20 1.37 -14.50 0.81
C PRO A 20 1.34 -13.80 2.16
N GLU A 21 2.33 -14.10 3.02
CA GLU A 21 2.53 -13.39 4.28
C GLU A 21 2.90 -11.90 4.07
N ARG A 22 3.52 -11.58 2.92
CA ARG A 22 4.03 -10.24 2.62
C ARG A 22 3.69 -9.81 1.20
N ILE A 23 3.22 -8.58 1.05
CA ILE A 23 2.91 -7.97 -0.24
C ILE A 23 3.79 -6.74 -0.43
N ALA A 24 4.42 -6.62 -1.60
CA ALA A 24 5.12 -5.42 -2.02
C ALA A 24 4.36 -4.76 -3.17
N LEU A 25 3.97 -3.50 -2.98
CA LEU A 25 3.31 -2.65 -3.97
C LEU A 25 4.28 -1.54 -4.38
N VAL A 26 4.54 -1.41 -5.67
CA VAL A 26 5.36 -0.33 -6.22
C VAL A 26 4.47 0.55 -7.06
N ILE A 27 4.37 1.82 -6.71
CA ILE A 27 3.56 2.83 -7.38
C ILE A 27 4.38 4.08 -7.63
N THR A 28 3.85 4.95 -8.46
CA THR A 28 4.42 6.25 -8.77
C THR A 28 3.62 7.37 -8.12
N GLU A 29 4.24 8.55 -8.05
CA GLU A 29 3.55 9.79 -7.71
C GLU A 29 2.30 10.01 -8.56
N GLN A 30 2.37 9.70 -9.87
CA GLN A 30 1.25 9.91 -10.77
C GLN A 30 0.02 9.08 -10.40
N ASP A 31 0.23 7.85 -9.91
CA ASP A 31 -0.87 7.00 -9.41
C ASP A 31 -1.56 7.62 -8.19
N LEU A 32 -0.83 8.38 -7.37
CA LEU A 32 -1.35 9.05 -6.17
C LEU A 32 -2.05 10.39 -6.48
N LEU A 33 -1.80 10.98 -7.64
CA LEU A 33 -2.47 12.20 -8.10
C LEU A 33 -3.84 11.94 -8.69
N GLU A 34 -4.15 10.69 -9.05
CA GLU A 34 -5.45 10.32 -9.60
C GLU A 34 -6.58 10.48 -8.57
N GLN A 35 -7.76 10.86 -9.07
CA GLN A 35 -8.92 11.05 -8.21
C GLN A 35 -9.30 9.73 -7.53
N GLY A 36 -9.31 9.73 -6.19
CA GLY A 36 -9.65 8.54 -5.41
C GLY A 36 -8.51 7.54 -5.24
N ALA A 37 -7.27 7.91 -5.58
CA ALA A 37 -6.09 7.06 -5.40
C ALA A 37 -5.94 6.57 -3.94
N TYR A 38 -6.05 7.47 -2.96
CA TYR A 38 -5.94 7.12 -1.54
C TYR A 38 -7.05 6.17 -1.08
N GLY A 39 -8.30 6.36 -1.54
CA GLY A 39 -9.39 5.42 -1.23
C GLY A 39 -9.17 4.04 -1.84
N THR A 40 -8.58 3.99 -3.04
CA THR A 40 -8.15 2.73 -3.68
C THR A 40 -7.06 2.05 -2.86
N LEU A 41 -6.09 2.83 -2.35
CA LEU A 41 -5.00 2.31 -1.54
C LEU A 41 -5.51 1.77 -0.19
N SER A 42 -6.44 2.47 0.46
CA SER A 42 -7.13 1.99 1.67
C SER A 42 -7.88 0.69 1.41
N SER A 43 -8.68 0.62 0.33
CA SER A 43 -9.39 -0.61 -0.06
C SER A 43 -8.44 -1.77 -0.34
N PHE A 44 -7.28 -1.49 -0.95
CA PHE A 44 -6.24 -2.49 -1.18
C PHE A 44 -5.67 -3.04 0.14
N LEU A 45 -5.39 -2.17 1.12
CA LEU A 45 -4.92 -2.60 2.44
C LEU A 45 -5.95 -3.48 3.13
N GLU A 46 -7.23 -3.10 3.12
CA GLU A 46 -8.32 -3.92 3.64
C GLU A 46 -8.30 -5.33 3.02
N TRP A 47 -8.26 -5.42 1.69
CA TRP A 47 -8.24 -6.72 1.01
C TRP A 47 -6.97 -7.53 1.30
N ALA A 48 -5.81 -6.89 1.38
CA ALA A 48 -4.55 -7.56 1.69
C ALA A 48 -4.62 -8.28 3.06
N PHE A 49 -5.08 -7.56 4.09
CA PHE A 49 -5.18 -8.13 5.44
C PHE A 49 -6.36 -9.10 5.59
N GLU A 50 -7.49 -8.86 4.91
CA GLU A 50 -8.59 -9.84 4.84
C GLU A 50 -8.16 -11.16 4.18
N ALA A 51 -7.28 -11.09 3.18
CA ALA A 51 -6.74 -12.25 2.49
C ALA A 51 -5.68 -13.00 3.32
N GLY A 52 -5.26 -12.46 4.47
CA GLY A 52 -4.32 -13.12 5.39
C GLY A 52 -2.86 -12.66 5.26
N ALA A 53 -2.59 -11.55 4.56
CA ALA A 53 -1.25 -10.97 4.60
C ALA A 53 -0.93 -10.44 6.01
N GLU A 54 0.33 -10.55 6.42
CA GLU A 54 0.82 -10.04 7.70
C GLU A 54 1.49 -8.68 7.55
N ARG A 55 2.11 -8.43 6.39
CA ARG A 55 2.81 -7.16 6.09
C ARG A 55 2.59 -6.68 4.67
N VAL A 56 2.47 -5.36 4.53
CA VAL A 56 2.39 -4.69 3.24
C VAL A 56 3.48 -3.62 3.17
N LEU A 57 4.31 -3.69 2.13
CA LEU A 57 5.32 -2.70 1.82
C LEU A 57 4.90 -1.94 0.57
N ILE A 58 4.81 -0.62 0.66
CA ILE A 58 4.45 0.26 -0.43
C ILE A 58 5.66 1.14 -0.75
N TYR A 59 6.14 1.10 -1.99
CA TYR A 59 7.16 2.02 -2.47
C TYR A 59 6.52 3.00 -3.44
N ALA A 60 6.55 4.29 -3.09
CA ALA A 60 6.09 5.38 -3.93
C ALA A 60 7.31 6.07 -4.56
N SER A 61 7.47 5.91 -5.87
CA SER A 61 8.49 6.61 -6.65
C SER A 61 8.00 8.01 -7.01
N VAL A 62 8.70 9.02 -6.52
CA VAL A 62 8.39 10.44 -6.72
C VAL A 62 9.42 11.08 -7.63
N LEU A 63 8.96 11.95 -8.53
CA LEU A 63 9.85 12.71 -9.42
C LEU A 63 10.20 14.07 -8.81
N ASP A 64 9.23 14.72 -8.16
CA ASP A 64 9.42 16.01 -7.50
C ASP A 64 9.69 15.88 -6.00
N LYS A 65 10.91 16.21 -5.55
CA LYS A 65 11.25 16.22 -4.12
C LYS A 65 10.34 17.16 -3.31
N ALA A 66 9.79 18.21 -3.92
CA ALA A 66 8.87 19.14 -3.24
C ALA A 66 7.51 18.49 -2.89
N ALA A 67 7.11 17.41 -3.58
CA ALA A 67 5.87 16.69 -3.28
C ALA A 67 5.98 15.79 -2.04
N VAL A 68 7.20 15.42 -1.63
CA VAL A 68 7.46 14.45 -0.55
C VAL A 68 6.76 14.80 0.77
N PRO A 69 6.81 16.04 1.32
CA PRO A 69 6.14 16.35 2.58
C PRO A 69 4.61 16.20 2.50
N THR A 70 4.01 16.63 1.39
CA THR A 70 2.57 16.51 1.14
C THR A 70 2.16 15.05 1.06
N LEU A 71 2.90 14.24 0.29
CA LEU A 71 2.66 12.81 0.17
C LEU A 71 2.82 12.10 1.51
N ARG A 72 3.84 12.46 2.30
CA ARG A 72 4.07 11.87 3.62
C ARG A 72 2.88 12.10 4.56
N ASN A 73 2.34 13.31 4.60
CA ASN A 73 1.18 13.63 5.43
C ASN A 73 -0.05 12.86 4.94
N ALA A 74 -0.35 12.92 3.64
CA ALA A 74 -1.51 12.25 3.06
C ALA A 74 -1.47 10.72 3.24
N LEU A 75 -0.29 10.11 3.11
CA LEU A 75 -0.10 8.66 3.32
C LEU A 75 -0.10 8.28 4.80
N GLY A 76 0.24 9.22 5.70
CA GLY A 76 0.16 9.03 7.14
C GLY A 76 -1.28 9.05 7.66
N ASP A 77 -2.16 9.79 6.98
CA ASP A 77 -3.59 9.88 7.28
C ASP A 77 -4.43 8.80 6.56
N LEU A 78 -3.78 7.84 5.90
CA LEU A 78 -4.45 6.79 5.15
C LEU A 78 -5.29 5.91 6.08
N GLU A 79 -6.56 5.70 5.72
CA GLU A 79 -7.40 4.71 6.41
C GLU A 79 -6.82 3.32 6.16
N SER A 80 -6.43 2.64 7.23
CA SER A 80 -5.79 1.33 7.18
C SER A 80 -6.27 0.46 8.35
N PRO A 81 -6.51 -0.85 8.13
CA PRO A 81 -6.88 -1.77 9.20
C PRO A 81 -5.73 -2.05 10.18
N ARG A 82 -4.49 -1.66 9.85
CA ARG A 82 -3.28 -1.85 10.65
C ARG A 82 -2.45 -0.56 10.70
N GLU A 83 -1.57 -0.46 11.68
CA GLU A 83 -0.66 0.68 11.84
C GLU A 83 0.18 0.93 10.58
N VAL A 84 0.29 2.21 10.21
CA VAL A 84 1.01 2.69 9.03
C VAL A 84 2.24 3.48 9.47
N ALA A 85 3.39 3.15 8.91
CA ALA A 85 4.60 3.93 9.05
C ALA A 85 5.07 4.46 7.69
N VAL A 86 5.20 5.78 7.58
CA VAL A 86 5.62 6.45 6.34
C VAL A 86 7.04 7.02 6.48
N ARG A 87 7.92 6.59 5.57
CA ARG A 87 9.32 6.97 5.50
C ARG A 87 9.59 7.83 4.27
N GLY A 88 10.26 8.96 4.50
CA GLY A 88 10.78 9.81 3.43
C GLY A 88 12.07 9.24 2.83
N PRO A 89 12.57 9.85 1.75
CA PRO A 89 13.77 9.38 1.05
C PRO A 89 15.05 9.51 1.86
N ASP A 90 15.07 10.44 2.83
CA ASP A 90 16.23 10.74 3.69
C ASP A 90 16.11 10.07 5.09
N ALA A 91 15.16 9.15 5.29
CA ALA A 91 14.90 8.54 6.60
C ALA A 91 15.64 7.20 6.78
N ASP A 92 16.56 7.16 7.74
CA ASP A 92 17.33 5.95 8.10
C ASP A 92 16.66 5.06 9.17
N ASP A 93 15.57 5.51 9.77
CA ASP A 93 14.91 4.78 10.86
C ASP A 93 14.19 3.52 10.36
N THR A 94 14.27 2.46 11.16
CA THR A 94 13.54 1.21 10.91
C THR A 94 12.10 1.37 11.38
N ALA A 95 11.15 1.26 10.45
CA ALA A 95 9.74 1.15 10.79
C ALA A 95 9.38 -0.33 10.99
N ASP A 96 8.74 -0.67 12.11
CA ASP A 96 8.26 -2.03 12.41
C ASP A 96 6.72 -2.17 12.30
N ALA A 97 6.06 -1.17 11.70
CA ALA A 97 4.62 -1.23 11.46
C ALA A 97 4.28 -2.30 10.40
N PRO A 98 3.10 -2.94 10.48
CA PRO A 98 2.63 -3.90 9.48
C PRO A 98 2.47 -3.30 8.07
N VAL A 99 2.11 -2.02 7.98
CA VAL A 99 2.09 -1.27 6.72
C VAL A 99 3.28 -0.31 6.71
N GLN A 100 4.18 -0.51 5.74
CA GLN A 100 5.36 0.33 5.57
C GLN A 100 5.29 1.04 4.23
N ILE A 101 5.37 2.36 4.24
CA ILE A 101 5.33 3.17 3.03
C ILE A 101 6.65 3.92 2.91
N SER A 102 7.39 3.65 1.84
CA SER A 102 8.66 4.30 1.53
C SER A 102 8.50 5.22 0.34
N ILE A 103 8.85 6.49 0.50
CA ILE A 103 8.84 7.49 -0.56
C ILE A 103 10.27 7.63 -1.08
N GLY A 104 10.50 7.21 -2.33
CA GLY A 104 11.80 7.27 -2.99
C GLY A 104 11.82 8.30 -4.12
N LEU A 105 13.01 8.83 -4.42
CA LEU A 105 13.22 9.71 -5.57
C LEU A 105 13.57 8.83 -6.77
N GLY A 106 12.64 8.68 -7.71
CA GLY A 106 12.78 7.75 -8.84
C GLY A 106 14.09 7.98 -9.61
N GLY A 107 14.93 6.95 -9.70
CA GLY A 107 16.16 6.97 -10.50
C GLY A 107 17.48 7.20 -9.74
N ARG A 108 17.51 7.10 -8.40
CA ARG A 108 18.75 6.94 -7.63
C ARG A 108 18.63 5.83 -6.60
#